data_AF-A0A848NYU1-F1
#
_entry.id   AF-A0A848NYU1-F1
#
_cell.length_a   1.000
_cell.length_b   1.000
_cell.length_c   1.000
_cell.angle_alpha   90.00
_cell.angle_beta   90.00
_cell.angle_gamma   90.00
#
_symmetry.space_group_name_H-M   'P 1'
#
loop_
_entity.id
_entity.type
_entity.pdbx_description
1 polymer ?
#
loop_
_entity_poly.entity_id
_entity_poly.type
_entity_poly.pdbx_seq_one_letter_code
_entity_poly.pdbx_strand_id
1 'polypeptide(L)' 'MAAKQVSKKKYLKILNKRLRSEPSASPSAAFVFYPLGAKAKHATGIAASEHRSKRELEIMAVIQHKASSEFIVTEEKAA' A
#
# COMPACT_ATOMS: atom_id res chain seq x y z
N MET A 1 -15.56 13.16 -3.55
CA MET A 1 -15.01 13.16 -2.18
C MET A 1 -13.64 13.80 -2.22
N ALA A 2 -13.31 14.70 -1.29
CA ALA A 2 -11.97 15.30 -1.25
C ALA A 2 -10.95 14.23 -0.82
N ALA A 3 -9.87 14.08 -1.60
CA ALA A 3 -8.84 13.11 -1.29
C ALA A 3 -8.09 13.52 -0.01
N LYS A 4 -7.92 12.58 0.93
CA LYS A 4 -7.33 12.83 2.24
C LYS A 4 -5.81 12.74 2.14
N GLN A 5 -5.12 13.75 2.65
CA GLN A 5 -3.65 13.70 2.75
C GLN A 5 -3.23 12.72 3.85
N VAL A 6 -2.32 11.83 3.52
CA VAL A 6 -1.76 10.84 4.47
C VAL A 6 -0.27 10.65 4.21
N SER A 7 0.50 10.37 5.27
CA SER A 7 1.91 10.04 5.10
C SER A 7 2.11 8.65 4.49
N LYS A 8 3.26 8.42 3.86
CA LYS A 8 3.65 7.12 3.27
C LYS A 8 3.42 5.94 4.22
N LYS A 9 3.75 6.11 5.51
CA LYS A 9 3.55 5.08 6.56
C LYS A 9 2.07 4.80 6.82
N LYS A 10 1.25 5.85 6.88
CA LYS A 10 -0.20 5.71 7.09
C LYS A 10 -0.87 5.09 5.86
N TYR A 11 -0.46 5.50 4.66
CA TYR A 11 -0.93 4.92 3.41
C TYR A 11 -0.63 3.42 3.32
N LEU A 12 0.61 3.00 3.61
CA LEU A 12 0.99 1.58 3.63
C LEU A 12 0.16 0.77 4.63
N LYS A 13 -0.14 1.33 5.81
CA LYS A 13 -1.02 0.69 6.80
C LYS A 13 -2.45 0.51 6.29
N ILE A 14 -2.99 1.51 5.58
CA ILE A 14 -4.34 1.45 5.01
C ILE A 14 -4.41 0.34 3.96
N LEU A 15 -3.43 0.29 3.05
CA LEU A 15 -3.37 -0.75 2.02
C LEU A 15 -3.31 -2.16 2.62
N ASN A 16 -2.43 -2.37 3.60
CA ASN A 16 -2.32 -3.67 4.29
C ASN A 16 -3.59 -4.02 5.09
N LYS A 17 -4.26 -3.04 5.70
CA LYS A 17 -5.53 -3.29 6.38
C LYS A 17 -6.61 -3.74 5.40
N ARG A 18 -6.73 -3.07 4.24
CA ARG A 18 -7.66 -3.47 3.18
C ARG A 18 -7.34 -4.85 2.64
N LEU A 19 -6.06 -5.15 2.40
CA LEU A 19 -5.63 -6.47 1.91
C LEU A 19 -5.98 -7.59 2.89
N ARG A 20 -5.81 -7.38 4.20
CA ARG A 20 -6.21 -8.35 5.24
C ARG A 20 -7.73 -8.50 5.38
N SER A 21 -8.50 -7.50 4.95
CA SER A 21 -9.96 -7.57 4.92
C SER A 21 -10.48 -8.27 3.65
N GLU A 22 -9.63 -8.52 2.65
CA GLU A 22 -10.00 -9.26 1.46
C GLU A 22 -9.94 -10.77 1.73
N PRO A 23 -11.07 -11.50 1.69
CA PRO A 23 -11.10 -12.93 1.97
C PRO A 23 -10.41 -13.78 0.89
N SER A 24 -10.17 -13.19 -0.28
CA SER A 24 -9.48 -13.85 -1.41
C SER A 24 -7.97 -13.61 -1.44
N ALA A 25 -7.42 -12.81 -0.51
CA ALA A 25 -5.98 -12.55 -0.42
C ALA A 25 -5.33 -13.53 0.57
N SER A 26 -4.09 -13.94 0.29
CA SER A 26 -3.33 -14.77 1.25
C SER A 26 -3.07 -14.00 2.55
N PRO A 27 -3.05 -14.67 3.72
CA PRO A 27 -2.56 -14.07 4.98
C PRO A 27 -1.10 -13.63 4.92
N SER A 28 -0.29 -14.27 4.05
CA SER A 28 1.08 -13.85 3.77
C SER A 28 1.14 -12.64 2.83
N ALA A 29 -0.01 -12.14 2.36
CA ALA A 29 -0.07 -11.00 1.49
C ALA A 29 0.05 -9.67 2.22
N ALA A 30 1.08 -8.92 1.82
CA ALA A 30 1.41 -7.60 2.31
C ALA A 30 1.88 -6.67 1.18
N PHE A 31 1.52 -5.41 1.32
CA PHE A 31 2.19 -4.30 0.66
C PHE A 31 3.43 -3.93 1.46
N VAL A 32 4.53 -3.66 0.76
CA VAL A 32 5.82 -3.25 1.33
C VAL A 32 6.34 -2.00 0.64
N PHE A 33 7.24 -1.27 1.29
CA PHE A 33 7.93 -0.17 0.61
C PHE A 33 8.89 -0.70 -0.45
N TYR A 34 9.02 0.06 -1.53
CA TYR A 34 10.00 -0.16 -2.59
C TYR A 34 11.11 0.91 -2.53
N PRO A 35 12.39 0.55 -2.66
CA PRO A 35 12.91 -0.83 -2.74
C PRO A 35 12.64 -1.65 -1.48
N LEU A 36 12.62 -2.98 -1.59
CA LEU A 36 12.34 -3.90 -0.48
C LEU A 36 13.24 -3.57 0.73
N GLY A 37 12.64 -3.43 1.91
CA GLY A 37 13.34 -3.03 3.13
C GLY A 37 13.53 -1.51 3.31
N ALA A 38 13.13 -0.68 2.34
CA ALA A 38 13.17 0.77 2.47
C ALA A 38 12.26 1.24 3.62
N LYS A 39 12.77 2.20 4.41
CA LYS A 39 11.95 2.94 5.36
C LYS A 39 11.09 3.95 4.61
N ALA A 40 9.96 4.37 5.17
CA ALA A 40 9.04 5.33 4.56
C ALA A 40 9.74 6.58 3.99
N LYS A 41 10.79 7.08 4.66
CA LYS A 41 11.60 8.23 4.22
C LYS A 41 12.42 8.00 2.94
N HIS A 42 12.81 6.77 2.65
CA HIS A 42 13.63 6.40 1.48
C HIS A 42 12.83 5.57 0.46
N ALA A 43 11.57 5.29 0.75
CA ALA A 43 10.69 4.56 -0.14
C ALA A 43 10.32 5.44 -1.33
N THR A 44 10.61 4.94 -2.53
CA THR A 44 10.20 5.55 -3.81
C THR A 44 8.80 5.12 -4.21
N GLY A 45 8.30 4.02 -3.63
CA GLY A 45 6.95 3.54 -3.87
C GLY A 45 6.51 2.44 -2.91
N ILE A 46 5.42 1.77 -3.29
CA ILE A 46 4.89 0.59 -2.61
C ILE A 46 4.80 -0.53 -3.62
N ALA A 47 5.33 -1.69 -3.25
CA ALA A 47 5.29 -2.92 -4.04
C ALA A 47 4.53 -4.02 -3.30
N ALA A 48 4.21 -5.10 -4.01
CA ALA A 48 3.78 -6.33 -3.38
C ALA A 48 4.98 -7.05 -2.74
N SER A 49 4.78 -7.71 -1.59
CA SER A 49 5.80 -8.61 -1.06
C SER A 49 5.99 -9.83 -1.96
N GLU A 50 7.09 -10.54 -1.75
CA GLU A 50 7.49 -11.70 -2.56
C GLU A 50 6.44 -12.83 -2.55
N HIS A 51 6.49 -13.65 -3.60
CA HIS A 51 5.61 -14.80 -3.88
C HIS A 51 4.11 -14.47 -3.92
N ARG A 52 3.66 -14.01 -5.09
CA ARG A 52 2.25 -13.73 -5.36
C ARG A 52 1.73 -14.48 -6.57
N SER A 53 0.53 -15.01 -6.42
CA SER A 53 -0.28 -15.46 -7.53
C SER A 53 -0.80 -14.26 -8.34
N LYS A 54 -1.12 -14.48 -9.62
CA LYS A 54 -1.70 -13.45 -10.50
C LYS A 54 -2.96 -12.81 -9.89
N ARG A 55 -3.82 -13.63 -9.27
CA ARG A 55 -5.06 -13.19 -8.61
C ARG A 55 -4.79 -12.22 -7.46
N GLU A 56 -3.74 -12.45 -6.68
CA GLU A 56 -3.40 -11.54 -5.57
C GLU A 56 -2.86 -10.21 -6.10
N LEU A 57 -2.07 -10.21 -7.17
CA LEU A 57 -1.61 -8.98 -7.81
C LEU A 57 -2.79 -8.14 -8.32
N GLU A 58 -3.81 -8.78 -8.89
CA GLU A 58 -5.04 -8.11 -9.32
C GLU A 58 -5.80 -7.49 -8.14
N ILE A 59 -5.98 -8.23 -7.03
CA ILE A 59 -6.60 -7.71 -5.81
C ILE A 59 -5.81 -6.50 -5.28
N MET A 60 -4.48 -6.62 -5.22
CA MET A 60 -3.60 -5.56 -4.74
C MET A 60 -3.69 -4.31 -5.63
N ALA A 61 -3.75 -4.48 -6.96
CA ALA A 61 -3.95 -3.37 -7.90
C ALA A 61 -5.29 -2.65 -7.67
N VAL A 62 -6.38 -3.41 -7.47
CA VAL A 62 -7.71 -2.84 -7.16
C VAL A 62 -7.68 -2.05 -5.85
N ILE A 63 -7.05 -2.58 -4.80
CA ILE A 63 -6.90 -1.89 -3.51
C ILE A 63 -6.10 -0.59 -3.68
N GLN A 64 -4.99 -0.64 -4.43
CA GLN A 64 -4.17 0.54 -4.71
C GLN A 64 -4.97 1.60 -5.46
N HIS A 65 -5.69 1.22 -6.52
CA HIS A 65 -6.52 2.12 -7.31
C HIS A 65 -7.61 2.81 -6.47
N LYS A 66 -8.32 2.03 -5.62
CA LYS A 66 -9.31 2.59 -4.68
C LYS A 66 -8.65 3.52 -3.66
N ALA A 67 -7.49 3.15 -3.15
CA ALA A 67 -6.79 3.99 -2.17
C ALA A 67 -6.22 5.27 -2.80
N SER A 68 -5.74 5.24 -4.05
CA SER A 68 -5.21 6.43 -4.73
C SER A 68 -6.29 7.45 -5.09
N SER A 69 -7.55 7.03 -5.27
CA SER A 69 -8.66 7.97 -5.46
C SER A 69 -9.12 8.61 -4.14
N GLU A 70 -8.90 7.94 -3.01
CA GLU A 70 -9.30 8.41 -1.67
C GLU A 70 -8.19 9.18 -0.94
N PHE A 71 -6.92 8.90 -1.24
CA PHE A 71 -5.78 9.37 -0.47
C PHE A 71 -4.69 9.97 -1.36
N ILE A 72 -4.19 11.13 -0.97
CA ILE A 72 -2.99 11.74 -1.53
C ILE A 72 -1.83 11.44 -0.57
N VAL A 73 -0.81 10.76 -1.07
CA VAL A 73 0.39 10.46 -0.28
C VAL A 73 1.27 11.70 -0.27
N THR A 74 1.39 12.32 0.90
CA THR A 74 2.30 13.44 1.11
C THR A 74 3.57 12.95 1.79
N GLU A 75 4.70 13.55 1.42
CA GLU A 75 5.90 13.43 2.23
C GLU A 75 5.62 14.21 3.51
N GLU A 76 5.46 13.51 4.63
CA GLU A 76 5.50 14.14 5.94
C GLU A 76 6.88 14.82 6.00
N LYS A 77 6.92 16.15 5.88
CA LYS A 77 8.16 16.91 6.12
C LYS A 77 8.66 16.46 7.47
N ALA A 78 9.82 15.80 7.49
CA ALA A 78 10.58 15.65 8.72
C ALA A 78 10.83 17.08 9.22
N ALA A 79 10.16 17.44 10.30
CA ALA A 79 10.56 18.59 11.11
C ALA A 79 11.96 18.31 11.69
#